data_AF-A0A0A9WTK1-F1
#
_entry.id   AF-A0A0A9WTK1-F1
#
_cell.length_a   1.000
_cell.length_b   1.000
_cell.length_c   1.000
_cell.angle_alpha   90.00
_cell.angle_beta   90.00
_cell.angle_gamma   90.00
#
_symmetry.space_group_name_H-M   'P 1'
#
loop_
_entity.id
_entity.type
_entity.pdbx_description
1 polymer ?
#
loop_
_entity_poly.entity_id
_entity_poly.type
_entity_poly.pdbx_seq_one_letter_code
_entity_poly.pdbx_strand_id
1 'polypeptide(L)'
;SVLGDPIPALPEGESFTYLGNPIGFKALPPGATLEQITSSALKILRSSLAPWQRLDALRSFIFPMLNFPMRNGKILKKDWDQFDQVVRAEVKRTLYLPQEASNEYIYGARFEGLMGIPIASEESDLALIDNGFKLLTSRDAALTCLAKQELQAEVVSRAPTHTTYRDAMD
;
A
#
# COMPACT_ATOMS: atom_id res chain seq x y z
N SER A 1 23.60 0.48 20.94
CA SER A 1 23.02 -0.54 21.83
C SER A 1 21.71 -0.01 22.37
N VAL A 2 20.76 -0.89 22.68
CA VAL A 2 19.61 -0.52 23.50
C VAL A 2 19.93 -1.05 24.89
N LEU A 3 20.00 -0.17 25.89
CA LEU A 3 20.32 -0.54 27.29
C LEU A 3 21.65 -1.29 27.50
N GLY A 4 22.63 -1.14 26.60
CA GLY A 4 23.92 -1.84 26.68
C GLY A 4 24.01 -3.09 25.82
N ASP A 5 22.89 -3.62 25.33
CA ASP A 5 22.89 -4.77 24.44
C ASP A 5 23.18 -4.36 23.00
N PRO A 6 24.12 -5.04 22.30
CA PRO A 6 24.38 -4.80 20.89
C PRO A 6 23.12 -5.12 20.08
N ILE A 7 22.79 -4.26 19.11
CA ILE A 7 21.64 -4.49 18.22
C ILE A 7 22.03 -5.64 17.29
N PRO A 8 21.30 -6.77 17.28
CA PRO A 8 21.62 -7.90 16.42
C PRO A 8 21.47 -7.52 14.95
N ALA A 9 22.47 -7.84 14.13
CA ALA A 9 22.39 -7.69 12.69
C ALA A 9 21.61 -8.88 12.10
N LEU A 10 20.50 -8.60 11.42
CA LEU A 10 19.68 -9.62 10.77
C LEU A 10 20.14 -9.83 9.32
N PRO A 11 20.56 -11.04 8.92
CA PRO A 11 20.85 -11.37 7.53
C PRO A 11 19.57 -11.43 6.68
N GLU A 12 19.74 -11.43 5.35
CA GLU A 12 18.64 -11.51 4.39
C GLU A 12 17.81 -12.79 4.61
N GLY A 13 16.49 -12.63 4.74
CA GLY A 13 15.56 -13.74 4.99
C GLY A 13 15.38 -14.12 6.46
N GLU A 14 16.25 -13.65 7.36
CA GLU A 14 16.03 -13.82 8.80
C GLU A 14 15.04 -12.77 9.31
N SER A 15 14.21 -13.17 10.29
CA SER A 15 13.16 -12.32 10.81
C SER A 15 12.95 -12.53 12.30
N PHE A 16 12.69 -11.45 13.02
CA PHE A 16 12.24 -11.49 14.41
C PHE A 16 10.78 -11.06 14.50
N THR A 17 10.01 -11.64 15.40
CA THR A 17 8.60 -11.25 15.56
C THR A 17 8.51 -9.99 16.42
N TYR A 18 7.87 -8.95 15.89
CA TYR A 18 7.57 -7.72 16.58
C TYR A 18 6.10 -7.36 16.37
N LEU A 19 5.36 -7.18 17.47
CA LEU A 19 3.92 -6.90 17.45
C LEU A 19 3.13 -7.91 16.59
N GLY A 20 3.52 -9.18 16.64
CA GLY A 20 2.86 -10.27 15.91
C GLY A 20 3.18 -10.34 14.42
N ASN A 21 4.04 -9.47 13.89
CA ASN A 21 4.53 -9.51 12.50
C ASN A 21 6.03 -9.83 12.50
N PRO A 22 6.57 -10.65 11.59
CA PRO A 22 8.01 -10.73 11.45
C PRO A 22 8.54 -9.43 10.82
N ILE A 23 9.64 -8.97 11.38
CA ILE A 23 10.40 -7.85 10.89
C ILE A 23 11.79 -8.40 10.53
N GLY A 24 12.25 -8.07 9.33
CA GLY A 24 13.50 -8.56 8.78
C GLY A 24 13.67 -8.12 7.34
N PHE A 25 14.91 -8.14 6.85
CA PHE A 25 15.22 -7.76 5.47
C PHE A 25 14.65 -8.83 4.53
N LYS A 26 13.65 -8.45 3.73
CA LYS A 26 12.81 -9.33 2.89
C LYS A 26 12.08 -10.45 3.66
N ALA A 27 11.86 -10.30 4.96
CA ALA A 27 11.03 -11.23 5.71
C ALA A 27 9.57 -11.18 5.22
N LEU A 28 9.00 -12.33 4.85
CA LEU A 28 7.58 -12.45 4.53
C LEU A 28 6.75 -12.31 5.83
N PRO A 29 5.83 -11.34 5.95
CA PRO A 29 4.96 -11.24 7.12
C PRO A 29 4.04 -12.45 7.30
N PRO A 30 3.92 -13.04 8.52
CA PRO A 30 2.59 -13.45 8.97
C PRO A 30 1.96 -12.32 9.77
N GLY A 31 0.94 -11.69 9.17
CA GLY A 31 0.09 -10.74 9.86
C GLY A 31 -0.83 -10.06 8.87
N ALA A 32 -2.13 -10.28 9.05
CA ALA A 32 -3.23 -9.84 8.19
C ALA A 32 -2.85 -9.75 6.71
N THR A 33 -2.73 -10.91 6.06
CA THR A 33 -2.74 -11.01 4.60
C THR A 33 -3.82 -10.07 4.07
N LEU A 34 -3.59 -9.38 2.96
CA LEU A 34 -4.60 -8.53 2.32
C LEU A 34 -5.98 -9.22 2.26
N GLU A 35 -5.98 -10.55 2.13
CA GLU A 35 -7.13 -11.45 2.29
C GLU A 35 -7.93 -11.29 3.60
N GLN A 36 -7.28 -11.21 4.77
CA GLN A 36 -7.95 -11.00 6.06
C GLN A 36 -8.62 -9.63 6.15
N ILE A 37 -7.95 -8.60 5.62
CA ILE A 37 -8.52 -7.25 5.55
C ILE A 37 -9.69 -7.24 4.56
N THR A 38 -9.55 -7.91 3.43
CA THR A 38 -10.63 -8.13 2.44
C THR A 38 -11.81 -8.84 3.07
N SER A 39 -11.58 -9.92 3.83
CA SER A 39 -12.62 -10.65 4.55
C SER A 39 -13.35 -9.76 5.55
N SER A 40 -12.63 -8.91 6.28
CA SER A 40 -13.23 -7.92 7.19
C SER A 40 -14.07 -6.89 6.45
N ALA A 41 -13.60 -6.38 5.31
CA ALA A 41 -14.35 -5.46 4.46
C ALA A 41 -15.65 -6.10 3.94
N LEU A 42 -15.58 -7.36 3.48
CA LEU A 42 -16.75 -8.12 3.04
C LEU A 42 -17.77 -8.34 4.15
N LYS A 43 -17.32 -8.62 5.39
CA LYS A 43 -18.21 -8.74 6.56
C LYS A 43 -18.97 -7.45 6.82
N ILE A 44 -18.31 -6.29 6.74
CA ILE A 44 -18.96 -4.98 6.89
C ILE A 44 -19.98 -4.74 5.77
N LEU A 45 -19.57 -4.93 4.51
CA LEU A 45 -20.42 -4.65 3.33
C LEU A 45 -21.62 -5.61 3.20
N ARG A 46 -21.51 -6.83 3.74
CA ARG A 46 -22.58 -7.84 3.76
C ARG A 46 -23.40 -7.85 5.06
N SER A 47 -23.07 -7.00 6.02
CA SER A 47 -23.79 -6.91 7.30
C SER A 47 -25.22 -6.38 7.14
N SER A 48 -26.04 -6.50 8.19
CA SER A 48 -27.39 -5.93 8.23
C SER A 48 -27.44 -4.42 8.53
N LEU A 49 -26.29 -3.73 8.50
CA LEU A 49 -26.23 -2.28 8.71
C LEU A 49 -26.93 -1.53 7.55
N ALA A 50 -27.36 -0.29 7.81
CA ALA A 50 -27.87 0.57 6.75
C ALA A 50 -26.78 0.85 5.70
N PRO A 51 -27.11 1.04 4.41
CA PRO A 51 -26.11 1.24 3.35
C PRO A 51 -25.08 2.32 3.68
N TRP A 52 -25.52 3.46 4.19
CA TRP A 52 -24.65 4.56 4.58
C TRP A 52 -23.70 4.20 5.74
N GLN A 53 -24.13 3.37 6.70
CA GLN A 53 -23.29 2.90 7.81
C GLN A 53 -22.19 1.95 7.33
N ARG A 54 -22.49 1.12 6.32
CA ARG A 54 -21.49 0.20 5.74
C ARG A 54 -20.38 0.98 5.05
N LEU A 55 -20.74 2.00 4.26
CA LEU A 55 -19.77 2.86 3.60
C LEU A 55 -18.95 3.67 4.60
N ASP A 56 -19.59 4.15 5.67
CA ASP A 56 -18.89 4.87 6.72
C ASP A 56 -17.90 3.97 7.47
N ALA A 57 -18.32 2.77 7.85
CA ALA A 57 -17.46 1.77 8.48
C ALA A 57 -16.28 1.34 7.58
N LEU A 58 -16.51 1.24 6.26
CA LEU A 58 -15.45 0.94 5.30
C LEU A 58 -14.35 2.02 5.35
N ARG A 59 -14.73 3.30 5.31
CA ARG A 59 -13.80 4.43 5.37
C ARG A 59 -13.12 4.57 6.73
N SER A 60 -13.85 4.33 7.82
CA SER A 60 -13.37 4.58 9.18
C SER A 60 -12.53 3.43 9.75
N PHE A 61 -12.72 2.21 9.27
CA PHE A 61 -12.00 1.04 9.79
C PHE A 61 -11.11 0.37 8.75
N ILE A 62 -11.63 0.06 7.56
CA ILE A 62 -10.89 -0.75 6.58
C ILE A 62 -9.76 0.04 5.93
N PHE A 63 -10.03 1.23 5.39
CA PHE A 63 -8.97 2.02 4.74
C PHE A 63 -7.82 2.39 5.68
N PRO A 64 -8.07 2.81 6.95
CA PRO A 64 -7.00 3.00 7.92
C PRO A 64 -6.16 1.75 8.21
N MET A 65 -6.74 0.55 8.14
CA MET A 65 -6.00 -0.70 8.28
C MET A 65 -5.02 -0.96 7.12
N LEU A 66 -5.27 -0.40 5.93
CA LEU A 66 -4.40 -0.57 4.77
C LEU A 66 -3.12 0.28 4.84
N ASN A 67 -3.11 1.35 5.65
CA ASN A 67 -1.99 2.30 5.72
C ASN A 67 -0.66 1.64 6.07
N PHE A 68 -0.67 0.70 7.02
CA PHE A 68 0.54 -0.02 7.42
C PHE A 68 1.11 -0.90 6.29
N PRO A 69 0.34 -1.82 5.69
CA PRO A 69 0.84 -2.63 4.59
C PRO A 69 1.21 -1.80 3.34
N MET A 70 0.50 -0.71 3.04
CA MET A 70 0.85 0.23 1.95
C MET A 70 2.21 0.88 2.18
N ARG A 71 2.46 1.41 3.38
CA ARG A 71 3.74 2.05 3.71
C ARG A 71 4.92 1.08 3.73
N ASN A 72 4.68 -0.18 4.08
CA ASN A 72 5.72 -1.21 4.05
C ASN A 72 6.12 -1.61 2.62
N GLY A 73 5.29 -1.35 1.61
CA GLY A 73 5.64 -1.57 0.20
C GLY A 73 5.85 -3.03 -0.21
N LYS A 74 5.46 -4.00 0.62
CA LYS A 74 5.67 -5.43 0.35
C LYS A 74 4.63 -6.05 -0.58
N ILE A 75 3.45 -5.43 -0.69
CA ILE A 75 2.32 -5.94 -1.47
C ILE A 75 2.38 -5.33 -2.88
N LEU A 76 2.17 -6.15 -3.90
CA LEU A 76 2.24 -5.71 -5.29
C LEU A 76 1.01 -4.86 -5.66
N LYS A 77 1.20 -3.92 -6.59
CA LYS A 77 0.11 -3.06 -7.11
C LYS A 77 -1.12 -3.86 -7.58
N LYS A 78 -0.87 -4.98 -8.26
CA LYS A 78 -1.91 -5.91 -8.74
C LYS A 78 -2.83 -6.44 -7.64
N ASP A 79 -2.28 -6.67 -6.45
CA ASP A 79 -3.06 -7.19 -5.32
C ASP A 79 -3.99 -6.10 -4.76
N TRP A 80 -3.52 -4.84 -4.75
CA TRP A 80 -4.36 -3.69 -4.42
C TRP A 80 -5.48 -3.46 -5.43
N ASP A 81 -5.19 -3.60 -6.73
CA ASP A 81 -6.21 -3.55 -7.79
C ASP A 81 -7.29 -4.62 -7.59
N GLN A 82 -6.89 -5.83 -7.20
CA GLN A 82 -7.82 -6.92 -6.91
C GLN A 82 -8.69 -6.60 -5.68
N PHE A 83 -8.11 -6.04 -4.62
CA PHE A 83 -8.85 -5.56 -3.46
C PHE A 83 -9.89 -4.52 -3.85
N ASP A 84 -9.48 -3.52 -4.64
CA ASP A 84 -10.37 -2.45 -5.12
C ASP A 84 -11.52 -3.00 -5.98
N GLN A 85 -11.26 -3.99 -6.83
CA GLN A 85 -12.30 -4.63 -7.64
C GLN A 85 -13.35 -5.33 -6.77
N VAL A 86 -12.92 -6.07 -5.75
CA VAL A 86 -13.82 -6.78 -4.82
C VAL A 86 -14.66 -5.79 -4.00
N VAL A 87 -14.01 -4.77 -3.43
CA VAL A 87 -14.69 -3.76 -2.61
C VAL A 87 -15.67 -2.95 -3.47
N ARG A 88 -15.27 -2.53 -4.69
CA ARG A 88 -16.13 -1.79 -5.62
C ARG A 88 -17.41 -2.55 -5.94
N ALA A 89 -17.31 -3.84 -6.27
CA ALA A 89 -18.48 -4.65 -6.60
C ALA A 89 -19.49 -4.69 -5.44
N GLU A 90 -19.01 -4.82 -4.21
CA GLU A 90 -19.85 -4.87 -3.01
C GLU A 90 -20.38 -3.50 -2.58
N VAL A 91 -19.63 -2.43 -2.83
CA VAL A 91 -20.10 -1.05 -2.66
C VAL A 91 -21.25 -0.76 -3.64
N LYS A 92 -21.10 -1.13 -4.92
CA LYS A 92 -22.19 -1.02 -5.91
C LYS A 92 -23.42 -1.81 -5.48
N ARG A 93 -23.24 -3.04 -4.98
CA ARG A 93 -24.33 -3.87 -4.45
C ARG A 93 -25.02 -3.23 -3.24
N THR A 94 -24.25 -2.63 -2.33
CA THR A 94 -24.77 -1.93 -1.15
C THR A 94 -25.63 -0.72 -1.53
N LEU A 95 -25.27 -0.04 -2.62
CA LEU A 95 -25.96 1.12 -3.14
C LEU A 95 -27.06 0.78 -4.17
N TYR A 96 -27.30 -0.50 -4.43
CA TYR A 96 -28.23 -0.99 -5.46
C TYR A 96 -27.90 -0.44 -6.87
N LEU A 97 -26.62 -0.24 -7.17
CA LEU A 97 -26.14 0.23 -8.46
C LEU A 97 -25.85 -0.95 -9.41
N PRO A 98 -26.12 -0.81 -10.72
CA PRO A 98 -25.65 -1.78 -11.72
C PRO A 98 -24.12 -1.78 -11.78
N GLN A 99 -23.52 -2.90 -12.22
CA GLN A 99 -22.06 -3.03 -12.27
C GLN A 99 -21.43 -2.07 -13.30
N GLU A 100 -22.21 -1.64 -14.28
CA GLU A 100 -21.87 -0.71 -15.36
C GLU A 100 -21.95 0.76 -14.91
N ALA A 101 -22.48 1.04 -13.71
CA ALA A 101 -22.55 2.40 -13.19
C ALA A 101 -21.16 3.04 -13.12
N SER A 102 -21.08 4.35 -13.39
CA SER A 102 -19.82 5.09 -13.34
C SER A 102 -19.13 4.92 -11.98
N ASN A 103 -17.83 4.63 -12.02
CA ASN A 103 -17.01 4.51 -10.82
C ASN A 103 -16.71 5.87 -10.18
N GLU A 104 -16.85 6.97 -10.94
CA GLU A 104 -16.67 8.33 -10.45
C GLU A 104 -17.62 8.64 -9.28
N TYR A 105 -18.83 8.07 -9.30
CA TYR A 105 -19.76 8.21 -8.18
C TYR A 105 -19.23 7.60 -6.87
N ILE A 106 -18.44 6.53 -6.96
CA ILE A 106 -17.88 5.82 -5.80
C ILE A 106 -16.65 6.54 -5.28
N TYR A 107 -15.78 6.98 -6.19
CA TYR A 107 -14.46 7.49 -5.84
C TYR A 107 -14.41 9.01 -5.66
N GLY A 108 -15.35 9.74 -6.27
CA GLY A 108 -15.36 11.19 -6.24
C GLY A 108 -15.68 11.77 -4.86
N ALA A 109 -15.50 13.09 -4.73
CA ALA A 109 -15.44 13.74 -3.44
C ALA A 109 -16.82 13.87 -2.75
N ARG A 110 -16.82 13.69 -1.42
CA ARG A 110 -18.04 13.77 -0.61
C ARG A 110 -18.73 15.13 -0.64
N PHE A 111 -17.96 16.22 -0.76
CA PHE A 111 -18.54 17.57 -0.79
C PHE A 111 -19.36 17.82 -2.07
N GLU A 112 -19.16 17.01 -3.11
CA GLU A 112 -19.93 17.02 -4.36
C GLU A 112 -21.13 16.05 -4.32
N GLY A 113 -21.40 15.43 -3.17
CA GLY A 113 -22.48 14.44 -3.01
C GLY A 113 -22.10 13.02 -3.44
N LEU A 114 -20.82 12.75 -3.70
CA LEU A 114 -20.29 11.44 -4.08
C LEU A 114 -19.85 10.63 -2.84
N MET A 115 -19.41 9.38 -3.02
CA MET A 115 -19.18 8.49 -1.87
C MET A 115 -17.83 8.67 -1.17
N GLY A 116 -16.82 9.20 -1.87
CA GLY A 116 -15.47 9.42 -1.35
C GLY A 116 -14.83 8.17 -0.77
N ILE A 117 -14.98 7.04 -1.46
CA ILE A 117 -14.22 5.83 -1.15
C ILE A 117 -12.83 5.99 -1.78
N PRO A 118 -11.72 5.81 -1.05
CA PRO A 118 -10.38 5.85 -1.64
C PRO A 118 -10.12 4.67 -2.58
N ILE A 119 -9.17 4.83 -3.50
CA ILE A 119 -8.66 3.75 -4.35
C ILE A 119 -7.40 3.21 -3.69
N ALA A 120 -7.42 1.97 -3.19
CA ALA A 120 -6.30 1.40 -2.46
C ALA A 120 -5.02 1.35 -3.32
N SER A 121 -5.14 1.03 -4.61
CA SER A 121 -3.97 1.03 -5.48
C SER A 121 -3.30 2.41 -5.56
N GLU A 122 -4.05 3.49 -5.68
CA GLU A 122 -3.49 4.85 -5.76
C GLU A 122 -2.92 5.31 -4.42
N GLU A 123 -3.64 5.03 -3.32
CA GLU A 123 -3.15 5.32 -1.96
C GLU A 123 -1.84 4.60 -1.65
N SER A 124 -1.65 3.38 -2.19
CA SER A 124 -0.39 2.64 -2.02
C SER A 124 0.79 3.35 -2.69
N ASP A 125 0.61 3.88 -3.89
CA ASP A 125 1.64 4.65 -4.60
C ASP A 125 1.96 5.95 -3.83
N LEU A 126 0.93 6.67 -3.38
CA LEU A 126 1.09 7.89 -2.58
C LEU A 126 1.86 7.61 -1.29
N ALA A 127 1.54 6.53 -0.59
CA ALA A 127 2.23 6.13 0.64
C ALA A 127 3.72 5.81 0.41
N LEU A 128 4.04 5.16 -0.70
CA LEU A 128 5.42 4.85 -1.09
C LEU A 128 6.22 6.11 -1.46
N ILE A 129 5.62 7.02 -2.24
CA ILE A 129 6.23 8.29 -2.62
C ILE A 129 6.48 9.16 -1.37
N ASP A 130 5.50 9.26 -0.48
CA ASP A 130 5.61 10.00 0.79
C ASP A 130 6.76 9.44 1.65
N ASN A 131 6.87 8.11 1.77
CA ASN A 131 7.97 7.48 2.49
C ASN A 131 9.33 7.77 1.84
N GLY A 132 9.45 7.60 0.51
CA GLY A 132 10.68 7.88 -0.22
C GLY A 132 11.11 9.35 -0.09
N PHE A 133 10.16 10.28 -0.21
CA PHE A 133 10.41 11.71 -0.02
C PHE A 133 10.95 11.98 1.38
N LYS A 134 10.31 11.44 2.43
CA LYS A 134 10.76 11.61 3.81
C LYS A 134 12.17 11.09 4.07
N LEU A 135 12.55 9.97 3.45
CA LEU A 135 13.91 9.42 3.55
C LEU A 135 14.93 10.33 2.87
N LEU A 136 14.61 10.84 1.67
CA LEU A 136 15.50 11.70 0.88
C LEU A 136 15.63 13.12 1.43
N THR A 137 14.61 13.63 2.13
CA THR A 137 14.60 14.96 2.75
C THR A 137 14.78 14.92 4.26
N SER A 138 15.26 13.81 4.81
CA SER A 138 15.50 13.68 6.24
C SER A 138 16.56 14.68 6.70
N ARG A 139 16.45 15.14 7.95
CA ARG A 139 17.50 15.96 8.59
C ARG A 139 18.74 15.13 8.93
N ASP A 140 18.61 13.82 9.02
CA ASP A 140 19.72 12.91 9.26
C ASP A 140 20.52 12.71 7.97
N ALA A 141 21.77 13.17 7.99
CA ALA A 141 22.69 13.06 6.86
C ALA A 141 23.05 11.61 6.54
N ALA A 142 23.12 10.72 7.53
CA ALA A 142 23.42 9.31 7.32
C ALA A 142 22.27 8.62 6.56
N LEU A 143 21.03 8.83 7.01
CA LEU A 143 19.83 8.31 6.35
C LEU A 143 19.71 8.83 4.92
N THR A 144 19.92 10.13 4.72
CA THR A 144 19.86 10.76 3.39
C THR A 144 20.93 10.21 2.45
N CYS A 145 22.14 9.95 2.97
CA CYS A 145 23.22 9.35 2.20
C CYS A 145 22.85 7.93 1.73
N LEU A 146 22.37 7.09 2.65
CA LEU A 146 21.92 5.72 2.34
C LEU A 146 20.77 5.72 1.33
N ALA A 147 19.74 6.53 1.55
CA ALA A 147 18.59 6.62 0.65
C ALA A 147 18.98 7.08 -0.77
N LYS A 148 19.92 8.02 -0.89
CA LYS A 148 20.44 8.46 -2.19
C LYS A 148 21.26 7.37 -2.88
N GLN A 149 22.07 6.63 -2.14
CA GLN A 149 22.85 5.51 -2.67
C GLN A 149 21.94 4.40 -3.19
N GLU A 150 20.92 4.02 -2.43
CA GLU A 150 19.92 3.02 -2.87
C GLU A 150 19.15 3.49 -4.11
N LEU A 151 18.73 4.76 -4.14
CA LEU A 151 18.06 5.33 -5.30
C LEU A 151 18.96 5.30 -6.55
N GLN A 152 20.24 5.67 -6.42
CA GLN A 152 21.18 5.62 -7.52
C GLN A 152 21.40 4.19 -8.02
N ALA A 153 21.55 3.22 -7.11
CA ALA A 153 21.69 1.81 -7.45
C ALA A 153 20.47 1.29 -8.22
N GLU A 154 19.26 1.65 -7.79
CA GLU A 154 18.02 1.24 -8.47
C GLU A 154 17.81 1.95 -9.81
N VAL A 155 18.23 3.21 -9.95
CA VAL A 155 18.21 3.90 -11.24
C VAL A 155 19.18 3.23 -12.22
N VAL A 156 20.37 2.83 -11.77
CA VAL A 156 21.34 2.10 -12.60
C VAL A 156 20.82 0.70 -12.97
N SER A 157 20.14 0.01 -12.06
CA SER A 157 19.56 -1.32 -12.31
C SER A 157 18.40 -1.26 -13.33
N ARG A 158 17.60 -0.19 -13.29
CA ARG A 158 16.43 0.00 -14.16
C ARG A 158 16.68 0.76 -15.45
N ALA A 159 17.74 1.57 -15.51
CA ALA A 159 18.10 2.25 -16.75
C ALA A 159 18.40 1.17 -17.80
N PRO A 160 17.62 1.06 -18.89
CA PRO A 160 18.04 0.25 -20.00
C PRO A 160 19.41 0.79 -20.42
N THR A 161 20.36 -0.09 -20.63
CA THR A 161 21.68 0.24 -21.17
C THR A 161 21.47 1.04 -22.45
N HIS A 162 21.47 2.37 -22.34
CA HIS A 162 21.18 3.31 -23.43
C HIS A 162 22.38 3.41 -24.38
N THR A 163 23.10 2.30 -24.55
CA THR A 163 24.27 2.13 -25.39
C THR A 163 23.91 1.35 -26.66
N THR A 164 22.82 0.56 -26.66
CA THR A 164 22.47 -0.29 -27.82
C THR A 164 21.84 0.45 -29.01
N TYR A 165 21.44 1.72 -28.88
CA TYR A 165 20.94 2.52 -30.00
C TYR A 165 22.01 3.34 -30.73
N ARG A 166 23.19 3.54 -30.11
CA ARG A 166 24.31 4.24 -30.76
C ARG A 166 25.18 3.29 -31.58
N ASP A 167 25.37 2.05 -31.12
CA ASP A 167 26.17 1.05 -31.82
C ASP A 167 25.44 0.35 -32.99
N ALA A 168 24.17 0.67 -33.25
CA ALA A 168 23.37 0.13 -34.34
C ALA A 168 23.22 1.10 -35.54
N MET A 169 23.89 2.25 -35.48
CA MET A 169 23.88 3.31 -36.51
C MET A 169 25.27 3.65 -37.05
N ASP A 170 26.29 2.87 -36.64
CA ASP A 170 27.64 2.82 -37.24
C ASP A 170 27.84 1.46 -37.94
#